data_AF-A0A1Q3PUC7-F1
#
_entry.id   AF-A0A1Q3PUC7-F1
#
_cell.length_a   1.000
_cell.length_b   1.000
_cell.length_c   1.000
_cell.angle_alpha   90.00
_cell.angle_beta   90.00
_cell.angle_gamma   90.00
#
_symmetry.space_group_name_H-M   'P 1'
#
loop_
_entity.id
_entity.type
_entity.pdbx_description
1 polymer ?
#
loop_
_entity_poly.entity_id
_entity_poly.type
_entity_poly.pdbx_seq_one_letter_code
_entity_poly.pdbx_strand_id
1 'polypeptide(L)'
;MWYEEIIMFQKLFRRLVWLLVLLILVSCHRDKELLRERFSIKQELNFDSTQRVLIIENPHSYQVAFHLKVSNLFPLDSEDIKQIVELHAKENKVPIEQAAWQFVNQLTFNNLPYTTERWQHNPQLFINSIGGGYCDDRATTLVAIWKNWFDSARVVNLGGHVVAEVKSNGKWQMFDSDKGVAYLDEDKEVCSIDELEDSAKWISNPKEGYVLGNNVALKCPTPRAKELASLYASDSNNVDVTKWHLRYKELSSLFILPSNSRIELIMDVPYKLVIHLSPESKGELQIPFVPYKASGNIDFIENGNLQSVNSNNYLFSNNEFHNNLQIVKAGQKSKIEYLINPKLDEFVTSNRLYINSTDSLKLFTERLSEPIQNVLFGEVGLYFDIILKNYSSELEEWSKLEIDNLVYNDFEDMFLSFLEEDSDITSEQIKKNVMVFRNVYLSFCDDEKKMKKYKRAYPVSMLLLFASIKDNKLDYFKSLTNMHD
;
A
#
# COMPACT_ATOMS: atom_id res chain seq x y z
N MET A 1 24.93 56.07 -39.68
CA MET A 1 25.92 55.04 -39.28
C MET A 1 25.60 54.45 -37.90
N TRP A 2 25.46 55.25 -36.83
CA TRP A 2 25.22 54.73 -35.47
C TRP A 2 23.95 53.87 -35.29
N TYR A 3 22.87 54.13 -36.03
CA TYR A 3 21.61 53.38 -35.90
C TYR A 3 21.69 51.95 -36.43
N GLU A 4 22.44 51.71 -37.50
CA GLU A 4 22.59 50.38 -38.09
C GLU A 4 23.49 49.47 -37.23
N GLU A 5 24.50 50.05 -36.58
CA GLU A 5 25.37 49.36 -35.63
C GLU A 5 24.59 48.89 -34.38
N ILE A 6 23.69 49.72 -33.86
CA ILE A 6 22.83 49.37 -32.73
C ILE A 6 21.89 48.21 -33.08
N ILE A 7 21.26 48.23 -34.27
CA ILE A 7 20.38 47.14 -34.72
C ILE A 7 21.18 45.85 -34.91
N MET A 8 22.39 45.94 -35.45
CA MET A 8 23.27 44.79 -35.64
C MET A 8 23.69 44.17 -34.30
N PHE A 9 24.05 45.00 -33.32
CA PHE A 9 24.41 44.56 -31.98
C PHE A 9 23.22 43.88 -31.27
N GLN A 10 22.01 44.45 -31.36
CA GLN A 10 20.81 43.84 -30.78
C GLN A 10 20.46 42.49 -31.40
N LYS A 11 20.64 42.33 -32.73
CA LYS A 11 20.44 41.04 -33.41
C LYS A 11 21.48 40.00 -32.99
N LEU A 12 22.76 40.40 -32.86
CA LEU A 12 23.83 39.53 -32.40
C LEU A 12 23.61 39.10 -30.95
N PHE A 13 23.26 40.04 -30.07
CA PHE A 13 22.98 39.77 -28.67
C PHE A 13 21.79 38.82 -28.50
N ARG A 14 20.69 39.03 -29.22
CA ARG A 14 19.55 38.09 -29.22
C ARG A 14 19.95 36.68 -29.66
N ARG A 15 20.79 36.55 -30.70
CA ARG A 15 21.28 35.24 -31.16
C ARG A 15 22.18 34.56 -30.12
N LEU A 16 23.03 35.32 -29.42
CA LEU A 16 23.88 34.80 -28.34
C LEU A 16 23.05 34.33 -27.15
N VAL A 17 22.00 35.06 -26.76
CA VAL A 17 21.08 34.65 -25.70
C VAL A 17 20.35 33.36 -26.07
N TRP A 18 19.85 33.25 -27.31
CA TRP A 18 19.22 32.01 -27.79
C TRP A 18 20.18 30.83 -27.82
N LEU A 19 21.44 31.03 -28.23
CA LEU A 19 22.47 30.00 -28.21
C LEU A 19 22.76 29.55 -26.76
N LEU A 20 22.87 30.49 -25.82
CA LEU A 20 23.09 30.18 -24.41
C LEU A 20 21.92 29.40 -23.80
N VAL A 21 20.68 29.80 -24.08
CA VAL A 21 19.47 29.08 -23.66
C VAL A 21 19.44 27.67 -24.27
N LEU A 22 19.77 27.53 -25.55
CA LEU A 22 19.85 26.23 -26.20
C LEU A 22 20.93 25.34 -25.58
N LEU A 23 22.11 25.89 -25.25
CA LEU A 23 23.19 25.17 -24.57
C LEU A 23 22.78 24.73 -23.17
N ILE A 24 22.06 25.57 -22.42
CA ILE A 24 21.50 25.22 -21.10
C ILE A 24 20.46 24.11 -21.23
N LEU A 25 19.53 24.21 -22.18
CA LEU A 25 18.50 23.20 -22.42
C LEU A 25 19.11 21.85 -22.87
N VAL A 26 20.12 21.88 -23.75
CA VAL A 26 20.86 20.67 -24.18
C VAL A 26 21.66 20.08 -23.02
N SER A 27 22.26 20.91 -22.15
CA SER A 27 22.96 20.44 -20.94
C SER A 27 22.00 19.72 -19.99
N CYS A 28 20.82 20.29 -19.73
CA CYS A 28 19.81 19.66 -18.86
C CYS A 28 19.23 18.37 -19.46
N HIS A 29 19.18 18.25 -20.79
CA HIS A 29 18.75 17.01 -21.44
C HIS A 29 19.83 15.93 -21.37
N ARG A 30 21.11 16.32 -21.51
CA ARG A 30 22.27 15.42 -21.43
C ARG A 30 22.46 14.81 -20.03
N ASP A 31 22.12 15.54 -18.97
CA ASP A 31 22.24 15.04 -17.59
C ASP A 31 21.31 13.84 -17.30
N LYS A 32 20.16 13.73 -17.98
CA LYS A 32 19.25 12.58 -17.82
C LYS A 32 19.75 11.30 -18.52
N GLU A 33 20.40 11.42 -19.67
CA GLU A 33 21.03 10.27 -20.35
C GLU A 33 22.37 9.86 -19.70
N LEU A 34 23.16 10.83 -19.18
CA LEU A 34 24.43 10.55 -18.50
C LEU A 34 24.27 9.72 -17.22
N LEU A 35 23.14 9.81 -16.50
CA LEU A 35 22.89 8.95 -15.34
C LEU A 35 22.70 7.48 -15.74
N ARG A 36 22.06 7.19 -16.90
CA ARG A 36 21.93 5.81 -17.41
C ARG A 36 23.27 5.24 -17.87
N GLU A 37 24.18 6.06 -18.38
CA GLU A 37 25.55 5.65 -18.76
C GLU A 37 26.52 5.49 -17.58
N ARG A 38 26.14 5.90 -16.35
CA ARG A 38 27.00 5.82 -15.15
C ARG A 38 26.80 4.58 -14.28
N PHE A 39 25.70 3.84 -14.43
CA PHE A 39 25.53 2.56 -13.72
C PHE A 39 26.43 1.49 -14.34
N SER A 40 27.67 1.43 -13.86
CA SER A 40 28.72 0.60 -14.42
C SER A 40 28.96 -0.68 -13.62
N ILE A 41 28.41 -0.77 -12.41
CA ILE A 41 28.67 -1.87 -11.48
C ILE A 41 27.38 -2.63 -11.20
N LYS A 42 27.42 -3.93 -11.50
CA LYS A 42 26.36 -4.89 -11.18
C LYS A 42 26.85 -5.81 -10.07
N GLN A 43 26.09 -5.92 -8.99
CA GLN A 43 26.38 -6.79 -7.87
C GLN A 43 25.17 -7.68 -7.57
N GLU A 44 25.47 -8.92 -7.18
CA GLU A 44 24.45 -9.89 -6.77
C GLU A 44 24.85 -10.50 -5.44
N LEU A 45 23.88 -10.72 -4.57
CA LEU A 45 24.02 -11.45 -3.31
C LEU A 45 22.92 -12.51 -3.23
N ASN A 46 23.32 -13.77 -3.08
CA ASN A 46 22.40 -14.86 -2.77
C ASN A 46 22.35 -15.04 -1.24
N PHE A 47 21.18 -15.34 -0.71
CA PHE A 47 20.97 -15.58 0.72
C PHE A 47 20.10 -16.84 0.96
N ASP A 48 19.87 -17.23 2.21
CA ASP A 48 18.95 -18.30 2.58
C ASP A 48 17.77 -17.79 3.43
N SER A 49 16.80 -18.65 3.72
CA SER A 49 15.61 -18.28 4.49
C SER A 49 15.88 -17.98 5.97
N THR A 50 17.09 -18.26 6.47
CA THR A 50 17.53 -17.89 7.83
C THR A 50 18.17 -16.51 7.88
N GLN A 51 18.64 -16.01 6.73
CA GLN A 51 19.23 -14.69 6.55
C GLN A 51 18.14 -13.65 6.30
N ARG A 52 17.59 -13.11 7.39
CA ARG A 52 16.43 -12.21 7.36
C ARG A 52 16.79 -10.72 7.31
N VAL A 53 18.07 -10.36 7.32
CA VAL A 53 18.51 -8.97 7.21
C VAL A 53 19.46 -8.84 6.04
N LEU A 54 19.10 -8.01 5.05
CA LEU A 54 19.97 -7.62 3.93
C LEU A 54 20.57 -6.25 4.21
N ILE A 55 21.88 -6.13 4.04
CA ILE A 55 22.61 -4.91 4.35
C ILE A 55 23.34 -4.40 3.11
N ILE A 56 23.11 -3.12 2.80
CA ILE A 56 23.74 -2.40 1.68
C ILE A 56 24.46 -1.19 2.29
N GLU A 57 25.78 -1.21 2.30
CA GLU A 57 26.60 -0.14 2.86
C GLU A 57 27.30 0.65 1.75
N ASN A 58 27.24 1.98 1.84
CA ASN A 58 28.07 2.89 1.08
C ASN A 58 29.34 3.22 1.91
N PRO A 59 30.49 2.60 1.60
CA PRO A 59 31.72 2.82 2.35
C PRO A 59 32.47 4.10 1.91
N HIS A 60 31.96 4.80 0.90
CA HIS A 60 32.65 5.91 0.28
C HIS A 60 32.40 7.22 1.02
N SER A 61 33.27 8.21 0.76
CA SER A 61 33.14 9.58 1.25
C SER A 61 32.17 10.45 0.43
N TYR A 62 31.48 9.86 -0.54
CA TYR A 62 30.51 10.53 -1.42
C TYR A 62 29.25 9.66 -1.59
N GLN A 63 28.17 10.24 -2.13
CA GLN A 63 26.91 9.53 -2.33
C GLN A 63 26.97 8.54 -3.49
N VAL A 64 26.31 7.39 -3.36
CA VAL A 64 26.19 6.38 -4.42
C VAL A 64 24.74 6.26 -4.83
N ALA A 65 24.48 6.32 -6.14
CA ALA A 65 23.17 6.10 -6.71
C ALA A 65 23.06 4.66 -7.21
N PHE A 66 21.91 4.01 -7.03
CA PHE A 66 21.70 2.63 -7.47
C PHE A 66 20.22 2.27 -7.66
N HIS A 67 20.00 1.24 -8.47
CA HIS A 67 18.74 0.51 -8.53
C HIS A 67 18.86 -0.77 -7.73
N LEU A 68 17.79 -1.10 -7.01
CA LEU A 68 17.68 -2.25 -6.13
C LEU A 68 16.60 -3.19 -6.64
N LYS A 69 16.88 -4.49 -6.65
CA LYS A 69 15.89 -5.55 -6.82
C LYS A 69 16.15 -6.69 -5.85
N VAL A 70 15.17 -7.01 -5.02
CA VAL A 70 15.13 -8.17 -4.16
C VAL A 70 14.15 -9.15 -4.79
N SER A 71 14.61 -10.39 -4.95
CA SER A 71 13.86 -11.47 -5.58
C SER A 71 13.41 -11.19 -7.01
N ASN A 72 14.09 -10.28 -7.71
CA ASN A 72 13.67 -9.70 -9.01
C ASN A 72 12.30 -9.00 -8.99
N LEU A 73 11.76 -8.69 -7.81
CA LEU A 73 10.41 -8.18 -7.66
C LEU A 73 10.41 -6.85 -6.89
N PHE A 74 10.94 -6.82 -5.67
CA PHE A 74 10.84 -5.66 -4.80
C PHE A 74 12.05 -4.70 -4.91
N PRO A 75 11.88 -3.38 -5.00
CA PRO A 75 10.62 -2.65 -5.17
C PRO A 75 10.07 -2.80 -6.59
N LEU A 76 8.73 -2.79 -6.72
CA LEU A 76 8.02 -2.87 -7.99
C LEU A 76 8.02 -1.51 -8.70
N ASP A 77 8.47 -1.48 -9.95
CA ASP A 77 8.27 -0.36 -10.86
C ASP A 77 7.05 -0.60 -11.77
N SER A 78 6.77 0.36 -12.66
CA SER A 78 5.60 0.29 -13.53
C SER A 78 5.66 -0.89 -14.51
N GLU A 79 6.86 -1.27 -14.94
CA GLU A 79 7.06 -2.38 -15.86
C GLU A 79 6.93 -3.71 -15.14
N ASP A 80 7.44 -3.84 -13.89
CA ASP A 80 7.21 -5.06 -13.11
C ASP A 80 5.71 -5.27 -12.83
N ILE A 81 5.00 -4.21 -12.43
CA ILE A 81 3.54 -4.28 -12.19
C ILE A 81 2.84 -4.77 -13.45
N LYS A 82 3.17 -4.19 -14.61
CA LYS A 82 2.62 -4.59 -15.89
C LYS A 82 2.87 -6.08 -16.18
N GLN A 83 4.12 -6.54 -16.03
CA GLN A 83 4.49 -7.93 -16.31
C GLN A 83 3.82 -8.92 -15.35
N ILE A 84 3.72 -8.61 -14.07
CA ILE A 84 3.04 -9.45 -13.08
C ILE A 84 1.55 -9.58 -13.43
N VAL A 85 0.90 -8.47 -13.78
CA VAL A 85 -0.51 -8.47 -14.18
C VAL A 85 -0.75 -9.26 -15.46
N GLU A 86 0.10 -9.10 -16.48
CA GLU A 86 0.03 -9.87 -17.73
C GLU A 86 0.26 -11.37 -17.50
N LEU A 87 1.21 -11.73 -16.65
CA LEU A 87 1.47 -13.10 -16.28
C LEU A 87 0.27 -13.69 -15.53
N HIS A 88 -0.27 -12.97 -14.55
CA HIS A 88 -1.44 -13.40 -13.78
C HIS A 88 -2.67 -13.58 -14.67
N ALA A 89 -2.93 -12.65 -15.60
CA ALA A 89 -4.00 -12.76 -16.58
C ALA A 89 -3.86 -14.04 -17.42
N LYS A 90 -2.65 -14.32 -17.91
CA LYS A 90 -2.35 -15.50 -18.73
C LYS A 90 -2.49 -16.81 -17.93
N GLU A 91 -1.93 -16.88 -16.73
CA GLU A 91 -1.93 -18.10 -15.90
C GLU A 91 -3.33 -18.45 -15.41
N ASN A 92 -4.11 -17.45 -15.01
CA ASN A 92 -5.46 -17.63 -14.48
C ASN A 92 -6.56 -17.58 -15.56
N LYS A 93 -6.19 -17.28 -16.81
CA LYS A 93 -7.11 -17.15 -17.95
C LYS A 93 -8.23 -16.14 -17.70
N VAL A 94 -7.89 -15.01 -17.08
CA VAL A 94 -8.81 -13.90 -16.82
C VAL A 94 -8.45 -12.69 -17.70
N PRO A 95 -9.40 -11.81 -18.02
CA PRO A 95 -9.10 -10.55 -18.71
C PRO A 95 -8.08 -9.69 -17.95
N ILE A 96 -7.32 -8.86 -18.66
CA ILE A 96 -6.22 -8.06 -18.08
C ILE A 96 -6.73 -7.05 -17.05
N GLU A 97 -7.93 -6.51 -17.27
CA GLU A 97 -8.63 -5.62 -16.35
C GLU A 97 -8.93 -6.29 -15.01
N GLN A 98 -9.38 -7.55 -15.04
CA GLN A 98 -9.65 -8.35 -13.85
C GLN A 98 -8.35 -8.76 -13.16
N ALA A 99 -7.30 -9.11 -13.91
CA ALA A 99 -6.00 -9.42 -13.34
C ALA A 99 -5.38 -8.23 -12.58
N ALA A 100 -5.47 -7.02 -13.14
CA ALA A 100 -5.00 -5.81 -12.48
C ALA A 100 -5.79 -5.53 -11.19
N TRP A 101 -7.11 -5.71 -11.21
CA TRP A 101 -7.95 -5.55 -10.02
C TRP A 101 -7.61 -6.59 -8.94
N GLN A 102 -7.40 -7.86 -9.31
CA GLN A 102 -6.96 -8.90 -8.38
C GLN A 102 -5.59 -8.59 -7.78
N PHE A 103 -4.65 -8.10 -8.59
CA PHE A 103 -3.34 -7.65 -8.15
C PHE A 103 -3.44 -6.51 -7.11
N VAL A 104 -4.24 -5.47 -7.38
CA VAL A 104 -4.46 -4.38 -6.41
C VAL A 104 -5.11 -4.90 -5.13
N ASN A 105 -6.09 -5.79 -5.21
CA ASN A 105 -6.75 -6.35 -4.01
C ASN A 105 -5.81 -7.19 -3.15
N GLN A 106 -4.88 -7.93 -3.76
CA GLN A 106 -3.91 -8.75 -3.05
C GLN A 106 -2.85 -7.90 -2.34
N LEU A 107 -2.42 -6.81 -2.99
CA LEU A 107 -1.35 -5.95 -2.51
C LEU A 107 -1.81 -4.75 -1.69
N THR A 108 -3.11 -4.50 -1.56
CA THR A 108 -3.62 -3.34 -0.81
C THR A 108 -4.68 -3.74 0.19
N PHE A 109 -4.88 -2.91 1.20
CA PHE A 109 -5.89 -3.13 2.24
C PHE A 109 -6.67 -1.85 2.55
N ASN A 110 -7.90 -1.99 3.05
CA ASN A 110 -8.68 -0.85 3.51
C ASN A 110 -8.15 -0.40 4.87
N ASN A 111 -7.83 0.88 5.01
CA ASN A 111 -7.45 1.49 6.28
C ASN A 111 -7.63 3.02 6.23
N LEU A 112 -7.49 3.68 7.38
CA LEU A 112 -7.24 5.12 7.37
C LEU A 112 -6.04 5.44 6.45
N PRO A 113 -6.16 6.43 5.58
CA PRO A 113 -5.07 6.86 4.73
C PRO A 113 -3.91 7.40 5.56
N TYR A 114 -2.68 7.21 5.10
CA TYR A 114 -1.50 7.81 5.74
C TYR A 114 -1.58 9.35 5.70
N THR A 115 -2.08 9.88 4.59
CA THR A 115 -2.36 11.31 4.39
C THR A 115 -3.59 11.51 3.51
N THR A 116 -4.21 12.68 3.60
CA THR A 116 -5.26 13.12 2.66
C THR A 116 -4.70 13.79 1.40
N GLU A 117 -3.38 13.89 1.30
CA GLU A 117 -2.71 14.53 0.18
C GLU A 117 -2.60 13.62 -1.04
N ARG A 118 -2.66 14.24 -2.22
CA ARG A 118 -2.69 13.53 -3.51
C ARG A 118 -1.47 12.67 -3.80
N TRP A 119 -0.34 12.93 -3.15
CA TRP A 119 0.88 12.16 -3.41
C TRP A 119 0.75 10.70 -2.98
N GLN A 120 -0.14 10.39 -2.02
CA GLN A 120 -0.44 9.02 -1.60
C GLN A 120 -1.04 8.18 -2.75
N HIS A 121 -1.75 8.81 -3.67
CA HIS A 121 -2.36 8.15 -4.83
C HIS A 121 -1.34 7.67 -5.88
N ASN A 122 -0.05 7.95 -5.73
CA ASN A 122 0.95 7.42 -6.64
C ASN A 122 0.98 5.88 -6.51
N PRO A 123 0.74 5.12 -7.60
CA PRO A 123 0.58 3.67 -7.52
C PRO A 123 1.85 2.96 -7.04
N GLN A 124 3.04 3.45 -7.42
CA GLN A 124 4.30 2.86 -6.97
C GLN A 124 4.51 3.10 -5.47
N LEU A 125 4.21 4.29 -4.97
CA LEU A 125 4.32 4.58 -3.54
C LEU A 125 3.31 3.78 -2.72
N PHE A 126 2.08 3.72 -3.21
CA PHE A 126 0.99 3.00 -2.56
C PHE A 126 1.30 1.50 -2.48
N ILE A 127 1.73 0.87 -3.59
CA ILE A 127 2.04 -0.56 -3.63
C ILE A 127 3.33 -0.91 -2.89
N ASN A 128 4.38 -0.09 -2.98
CA ASN A 128 5.67 -0.46 -2.40
C ASN A 128 5.82 -0.06 -0.92
N SER A 129 5.15 1.03 -0.51
CA SER A 129 5.41 1.67 0.79
C SER A 129 4.19 1.67 1.71
N ILE A 130 3.06 2.22 1.26
CA ILE A 130 1.93 2.55 2.15
C ILE A 130 1.02 1.34 2.36
N GLY A 131 0.64 0.66 1.28
CA GLY A 131 -0.21 -0.53 1.24
C GLY A 131 -1.68 -0.31 1.57
N GLY A 132 -2.03 0.67 2.41
CA GLY A 132 -3.38 0.87 2.92
C GLY A 132 -3.93 2.27 2.73
N GLY A 133 -5.23 2.34 2.43
CA GLY A 133 -5.96 3.59 2.24
C GLY A 133 -7.46 3.38 2.11
N TYR A 134 -8.18 4.45 1.81
CA TYR A 134 -9.62 4.41 1.58
C TYR A 134 -9.97 3.95 0.16
N CYS A 135 -11.28 3.94 -0.13
CA CYS A 135 -11.81 3.50 -1.41
C CYS A 135 -11.24 4.28 -2.62
N ASP A 136 -11.03 5.58 -2.46
CA ASP A 136 -10.43 6.46 -3.45
C ASP A 136 -8.96 6.14 -3.73
N ASP A 137 -8.15 5.88 -2.70
CA ASP A 137 -6.75 5.49 -2.86
C ASP A 137 -6.59 4.22 -3.71
N ARG A 138 -7.40 3.21 -3.39
CA ARG A 138 -7.36 1.89 -4.04
C ARG A 138 -7.91 1.97 -5.47
N ALA A 139 -9.04 2.66 -5.67
CA ALA A 139 -9.61 2.88 -6.99
C ALA A 139 -8.65 3.67 -7.88
N THR A 140 -7.99 4.69 -7.33
CA THR A 140 -7.01 5.51 -8.05
C THR A 140 -5.80 4.68 -8.47
N THR A 141 -5.27 3.85 -7.55
CA THR A 141 -4.17 2.94 -7.84
C THR A 141 -4.52 1.99 -8.99
N LEU A 142 -5.74 1.42 -8.98
CA LEU A 142 -6.22 0.54 -10.04
C LEU A 142 -6.35 1.26 -11.39
N VAL A 143 -6.96 2.46 -11.42
CA VAL A 143 -7.07 3.27 -12.65
C VAL A 143 -5.69 3.63 -13.19
N ALA A 144 -4.76 4.03 -12.34
CA ALA A 144 -3.39 4.33 -12.74
C ALA A 144 -2.69 3.12 -13.38
N ILE A 145 -2.90 1.93 -12.83
CA ILE A 145 -2.39 0.68 -13.40
C ILE A 145 -3.04 0.37 -14.76
N TRP A 146 -4.36 0.46 -14.89
CA TRP A 146 -5.06 0.20 -16.15
C TRP A 146 -4.62 1.11 -17.30
N LYS A 147 -4.15 2.32 -17.02
CA LYS A 147 -3.61 3.24 -18.05
C LYS A 147 -2.38 2.69 -18.79
N ASN A 148 -1.82 1.54 -18.37
CA ASN A 148 -0.82 0.80 -19.15
C ASN A 148 -1.39 0.05 -20.36
N TRP A 149 -2.68 -0.28 -20.37
CA TRP A 149 -3.34 -1.05 -21.44
C TRP A 149 -4.55 -0.37 -22.06
N PHE A 150 -5.21 0.54 -21.33
CA PHE A 150 -6.47 1.14 -21.74
C PHE A 150 -6.39 2.68 -21.79
N ASP A 151 -6.82 3.26 -22.91
CA ASP A 151 -6.93 4.72 -23.04
C ASP A 151 -8.00 5.30 -22.12
N SER A 152 -9.07 4.54 -21.88
CA SER A 152 -10.26 4.95 -21.13
C SER A 152 -10.38 4.16 -19.83
N ALA A 153 -9.97 4.79 -18.74
CA ALA A 153 -10.18 4.34 -17.37
C ALA A 153 -10.42 5.58 -16.50
N ARG A 154 -11.33 5.47 -15.52
CA ARG A 154 -11.79 6.58 -14.69
C ARG A 154 -12.03 6.19 -13.23
N VAL A 155 -11.82 7.14 -12.33
CA VAL A 155 -12.19 7.09 -10.92
C VAL A 155 -13.55 7.78 -10.77
N VAL A 156 -14.53 7.09 -10.21
CA VAL A 156 -15.91 7.59 -10.08
C VAL A 156 -16.29 7.70 -8.62
N ASN A 157 -16.73 8.88 -8.20
CA ASN A 157 -17.26 9.13 -6.87
C ASN A 157 -18.78 8.93 -6.87
N LEU A 158 -19.29 8.08 -5.98
CA LEU A 158 -20.70 7.71 -5.79
C LEU A 158 -21.36 8.46 -4.61
N GLY A 159 -20.76 9.59 -4.21
CA GLY A 159 -21.14 10.43 -3.07
C GLY A 159 -21.17 9.72 -1.73
N GLY A 160 -20.04 9.06 -1.41
CA GLY A 160 -19.82 8.32 -0.17
C GLY A 160 -18.92 7.11 -0.36
N HIS A 161 -18.73 6.70 -1.62
CA HIS A 161 -17.84 5.62 -2.02
C HIS A 161 -17.17 5.97 -3.34
N VAL A 162 -15.98 5.44 -3.60
CA VAL A 162 -15.22 5.69 -4.83
C VAL A 162 -14.81 4.38 -5.45
N VAL A 163 -15.03 4.24 -6.75
CA VAL A 163 -14.77 3.02 -7.51
C VAL A 163 -14.00 3.32 -8.79
N ALA A 164 -13.50 2.27 -9.44
CA ALA A 164 -12.76 2.36 -10.68
C ALA A 164 -13.60 1.75 -11.83
N GLU A 165 -13.57 2.41 -12.98
CA GLU A 165 -14.10 1.86 -14.22
C GLU A 165 -13.07 1.88 -15.34
N VAL A 166 -13.14 0.88 -16.21
CA VAL A 166 -12.33 0.76 -17.41
C VAL A 166 -13.21 0.45 -18.60
N LYS A 167 -12.89 1.03 -19.76
CA LYS A 167 -13.56 0.69 -21.01
C LYS A 167 -12.79 -0.43 -21.70
N SER A 168 -13.30 -1.65 -21.59
CA SER A 168 -12.75 -2.85 -22.23
C SER A 168 -13.76 -3.40 -23.24
N ASN A 169 -13.27 -3.81 -24.42
CA ASN A 169 -14.11 -4.35 -25.50
C ASN A 169 -15.33 -3.47 -25.87
N GLY A 170 -15.19 -2.14 -25.75
CA GLY A 170 -16.24 -1.17 -26.06
C GLY A 170 -17.25 -0.92 -24.94
N LYS A 171 -17.21 -1.67 -23.83
CA LYS A 171 -18.11 -1.57 -22.67
C LYS A 171 -17.37 -0.98 -21.46
N TRP A 172 -18.05 -0.17 -20.65
CA TRP A 172 -17.52 0.22 -19.33
C TRP A 172 -17.72 -0.92 -18.33
N GLN A 173 -16.71 -1.18 -17.51
CA GLN A 173 -16.72 -2.24 -16.52
C GLN A 173 -16.24 -1.67 -15.18
N MET A 174 -17.02 -1.88 -14.13
CA MET A 174 -16.72 -1.41 -12.77
C MET A 174 -16.05 -2.52 -11.96
N PHE A 175 -14.92 -2.17 -11.36
CA PHE A 175 -14.25 -3.03 -10.38
C PHE A 175 -14.05 -2.25 -9.08
N ASP A 176 -14.57 -2.81 -7.98
CA ASP A 176 -14.45 -2.22 -6.67
C ASP A 176 -13.24 -2.84 -5.96
N SER A 177 -12.13 -2.11 -5.95
CA SER A 177 -10.91 -2.52 -5.26
C SER A 177 -11.02 -2.40 -3.74
N ASP A 178 -11.97 -1.62 -3.22
CA ASP A 178 -12.12 -1.46 -1.78
C ASP A 178 -12.88 -2.63 -1.15
N LYS A 179 -13.99 -2.98 -1.79
CA LYS A 179 -14.86 -4.09 -1.37
C LYS A 179 -14.42 -5.43 -1.93
N GLY A 180 -13.49 -5.42 -2.89
CA GLY A 180 -12.98 -6.61 -3.55
C GLY A 180 -14.08 -7.34 -4.31
N VAL A 181 -14.95 -6.58 -5.00
CA VAL A 181 -16.02 -7.14 -5.84
C VAL A 181 -16.09 -6.53 -7.24
N ALA A 182 -16.62 -7.30 -8.19
CA ALA A 182 -17.20 -6.80 -9.43
C ALA A 182 -18.51 -7.54 -9.69
N TYR A 183 -19.53 -6.84 -10.19
CA TYR A 183 -20.85 -7.39 -10.45
C TYR A 183 -20.98 -7.80 -11.91
N LEU A 184 -21.62 -8.93 -12.16
CA LEU A 184 -21.84 -9.46 -13.50
C LEU A 184 -23.31 -9.35 -13.91
N ASP A 185 -23.55 -9.17 -15.20
CA ASP A 185 -24.88 -9.25 -15.81
C ASP A 185 -25.28 -10.71 -16.12
N GLU A 186 -26.42 -10.89 -16.79
CA GLU A 186 -26.95 -12.22 -17.18
C GLU A 186 -26.06 -12.95 -18.19
N ASP A 187 -25.25 -12.21 -18.96
CA ASP A 187 -24.29 -12.73 -19.93
C ASP A 187 -22.92 -13.00 -19.30
N LYS A 188 -22.77 -12.80 -17.98
CA LYS A 188 -21.52 -12.94 -17.22
C LYS A 188 -20.45 -11.90 -17.55
N GLU A 189 -20.86 -10.77 -18.11
CA GLU A 189 -19.98 -9.63 -18.35
C GLU A 189 -20.01 -8.68 -17.15
N VAL A 190 -18.88 -8.01 -16.89
CA VAL A 190 -18.80 -7.04 -15.79
C VAL A 190 -19.68 -5.83 -16.10
N CYS A 191 -20.51 -5.42 -15.14
CA CYS A 191 -21.37 -4.25 -15.23
C CYS A 191 -20.59 -2.95 -15.03
N SER A 192 -20.99 -1.89 -15.72
CA SER A 192 -20.67 -0.50 -15.41
C SER A 192 -21.49 0.02 -14.23
N ILE A 193 -21.14 1.20 -13.71
CA ILE A 193 -21.92 1.91 -12.69
C ILE A 193 -23.30 2.26 -13.25
N ASP A 194 -23.36 2.82 -14.46
CA ASP A 194 -24.61 3.19 -15.14
C ASP A 194 -25.58 1.99 -15.23
N GLU A 195 -25.07 0.78 -15.50
CA GLU A 195 -25.91 -0.44 -15.51
C GLU A 195 -26.36 -0.89 -14.12
N LEU A 196 -25.56 -0.64 -13.08
CA LEU A 196 -25.87 -0.98 -11.69
C LEU A 196 -26.90 -0.03 -11.07
N GLU A 197 -26.89 1.25 -11.47
CA GLU A 197 -27.90 2.25 -11.11
C GLU A 197 -29.31 1.74 -11.45
N ASP A 198 -29.49 1.25 -12.67
CA ASP A 198 -30.77 0.72 -13.16
C ASP A 198 -31.17 -0.62 -12.52
N SER A 199 -30.26 -1.29 -11.80
CA SER A 199 -30.42 -2.68 -11.36
C SER A 199 -29.92 -2.97 -9.94
N ALA A 200 -30.28 -2.13 -8.97
CA ALA A 200 -29.98 -2.31 -7.53
C ALA A 200 -30.24 -3.73 -6.96
N LYS A 201 -31.19 -4.48 -7.56
CA LYS A 201 -31.50 -5.88 -7.22
C LYS A 201 -30.31 -6.83 -7.43
N TRP A 202 -29.43 -6.56 -8.38
CA TRP A 202 -28.24 -7.38 -8.66
C TRP A 202 -27.21 -7.32 -7.53
N ILE A 203 -27.23 -6.25 -6.74
CA ILE A 203 -26.30 -6.04 -5.62
C ILE A 203 -26.90 -6.52 -4.30
N SER A 204 -28.18 -6.22 -4.06
CA SER A 204 -28.86 -6.57 -2.81
C SER A 204 -29.22 -8.07 -2.70
N ASN A 205 -29.28 -8.77 -3.85
CA ASN A 205 -29.49 -10.21 -3.94
C ASN A 205 -28.76 -10.79 -5.17
N PRO A 206 -27.42 -10.83 -5.15
CA PRO A 206 -26.67 -11.34 -6.28
C PRO A 206 -26.99 -12.82 -6.48
N LYS A 207 -27.31 -13.20 -7.72
CA LYS A 207 -27.41 -14.62 -8.08
C LYS A 207 -26.03 -15.27 -7.91
N GLU A 208 -26.00 -16.54 -7.52
CA GLU A 208 -24.74 -17.26 -7.36
C GLU A 208 -23.90 -17.21 -8.66
N GLY A 209 -22.63 -16.84 -8.52
CA GLY A 209 -21.71 -16.65 -9.65
C GLY A 209 -21.90 -15.35 -10.44
N TYR A 210 -22.61 -14.35 -9.90
CA TYR A 210 -22.74 -13.00 -10.48
C TYR A 210 -21.91 -11.94 -9.75
N VAL A 211 -21.03 -12.37 -8.84
CA VAL A 211 -20.07 -11.52 -8.15
C VAL A 211 -18.70 -12.15 -8.30
N LEU A 212 -17.78 -11.43 -8.93
CA LEU A 212 -16.36 -11.76 -8.88
C LEU A 212 -15.80 -11.24 -7.56
N GLY A 213 -14.97 -12.05 -6.89
CA GLY A 213 -14.33 -11.67 -5.62
C GLY A 213 -14.49 -12.71 -4.52
N ASN A 214 -13.65 -12.61 -3.49
CA ASN A 214 -13.64 -13.53 -2.34
C ASN A 214 -14.28 -12.93 -1.09
N ASN A 215 -14.91 -11.76 -1.19
CA ASN A 215 -15.58 -11.14 -0.05
C ASN A 215 -16.88 -11.90 0.29
N VAL A 216 -16.78 -12.86 1.22
CA VAL A 216 -17.88 -13.73 1.66
C VAL A 216 -19.08 -12.92 2.16
N ALA A 217 -18.85 -11.78 2.82
CA ALA A 217 -19.91 -10.92 3.34
C ALA A 217 -20.81 -10.30 2.26
N LEU A 218 -20.34 -10.29 1.00
CA LEU A 218 -21.05 -9.76 -0.16
C LEU A 218 -21.66 -10.83 -1.06
N LYS A 219 -21.34 -12.11 -0.80
CA LYS A 219 -21.96 -13.26 -1.48
C LYS A 219 -23.30 -13.67 -0.83
N CYS A 220 -23.59 -13.17 0.37
CA CYS A 220 -24.81 -13.47 1.11
C CYS A 220 -25.71 -12.22 1.24
N PRO A 221 -27.04 -12.37 1.20
CA PRO A 221 -27.99 -11.26 1.38
C PRO A 221 -28.00 -10.77 2.84
N THR A 222 -27.01 -9.96 3.20
CA THR A 222 -26.86 -9.35 4.52
C THR A 222 -27.41 -7.91 4.50
N PRO A 223 -27.75 -7.31 5.66
CA PRO A 223 -28.06 -5.87 5.74
C PRO A 223 -26.95 -4.98 5.15
N ARG A 224 -25.69 -5.42 5.24
CA ARG A 224 -24.52 -4.75 4.65
C ARG A 224 -24.54 -4.78 3.12
N ALA A 225 -24.98 -5.89 2.51
CA ALA A 225 -25.17 -5.97 1.06
C ALA A 225 -26.25 -4.97 0.57
N LYS A 226 -27.31 -4.74 1.35
CA LYS A 226 -28.34 -3.72 1.04
C LYS A 226 -27.81 -2.29 1.15
N GLU A 227 -27.00 -2.00 2.16
CA GLU A 227 -26.34 -0.69 2.31
C GLU A 227 -25.38 -0.43 1.14
N LEU A 228 -24.57 -1.42 0.76
CA LEU A 228 -23.72 -1.33 -0.43
C LEU A 228 -24.53 -1.16 -1.71
N ALA A 229 -25.63 -1.90 -1.87
CA ALA A 229 -26.54 -1.71 -3.00
C ALA A 229 -27.00 -0.26 -3.13
N SER A 230 -27.27 0.43 -2.01
CA SER A 230 -27.68 1.84 -2.05
C SER A 230 -26.58 2.79 -2.52
N LEU A 231 -25.29 2.44 -2.33
CA LEU A 231 -24.17 3.24 -2.82
C LEU A 231 -24.02 3.14 -4.34
N TYR A 232 -24.15 1.94 -4.92
CA TYR A 232 -24.06 1.77 -6.38
C TYR A 232 -25.36 2.10 -7.13
N ALA A 233 -26.51 2.09 -6.44
CA ALA A 233 -27.81 2.40 -7.04
C ALA A 233 -28.13 3.90 -7.12
N SER A 234 -27.25 4.77 -6.60
CA SER A 234 -27.42 6.22 -6.68
C SER A 234 -26.88 6.73 -8.02
N ASP A 235 -27.68 7.51 -8.74
CA ASP A 235 -27.32 8.22 -9.99
C ASP A 235 -27.07 9.72 -9.75
N SER A 236 -27.64 10.27 -8.68
CA SER A 236 -27.74 11.71 -8.43
C SER A 236 -26.42 12.42 -8.13
N ASN A 237 -25.35 11.66 -7.85
CA ASN A 237 -24.08 12.16 -7.33
C ASN A 237 -22.86 11.49 -7.96
N ASN A 238 -23.03 10.75 -9.06
CA ASN A 238 -21.94 10.05 -9.73
C ASN A 238 -21.08 11.01 -10.55
N VAL A 239 -19.82 11.18 -10.15
CA VAL A 239 -18.92 12.16 -10.75
C VAL A 239 -17.57 11.53 -11.09
N ASP A 240 -17.13 11.72 -12.33
CA ASP A 240 -15.75 11.42 -12.74
C ASP A 240 -14.78 12.40 -12.04
N VAL A 241 -14.00 11.85 -11.12
CA VAL A 241 -13.03 12.58 -10.30
C VAL A 241 -11.58 12.23 -10.69
N THR A 242 -11.38 11.55 -11.83
CA THR A 242 -10.08 11.03 -12.30
C THR A 242 -9.00 12.10 -12.35
N LYS A 243 -9.33 13.29 -12.84
CA LYS A 243 -8.37 14.39 -13.02
C LYS A 243 -7.71 14.83 -11.72
N TRP A 244 -8.46 14.80 -10.61
CA TRP A 244 -7.91 15.16 -9.30
C TRP A 244 -7.07 14.02 -8.71
N HIS A 245 -7.57 12.79 -8.84
CA HIS A 245 -6.95 11.59 -8.28
C HIS A 245 -5.63 11.21 -8.96
N LEU A 246 -5.54 11.34 -10.29
CA LEU A 246 -4.33 11.08 -11.05
C LEU A 246 -3.35 12.28 -11.11
N ARG A 247 -3.56 13.30 -10.27
CA ARG A 247 -2.66 14.46 -10.19
C ARG A 247 -1.63 14.28 -9.08
N TYR A 248 -0.75 13.31 -9.27
CA TYR A 248 0.43 13.09 -8.45
C TYR A 248 1.71 13.29 -9.26
N LYS A 249 2.85 13.37 -8.57
CA LYS A 249 4.18 13.44 -9.21
C LYS A 249 4.68 12.02 -9.45
N GLU A 250 5.25 11.78 -10.62
CA GLU A 250 5.97 10.53 -10.89
C GLU A 250 7.18 10.40 -9.95
N LEU A 251 7.38 9.19 -9.44
CA LEU A 251 8.47 8.89 -8.52
C LEU A 251 9.60 8.20 -9.27
N SER A 252 10.83 8.46 -8.82
CA SER A 252 11.99 7.74 -9.30
C SER A 252 12.17 6.48 -8.48
N SER A 253 12.41 5.34 -9.12
CA SER A 253 12.85 4.09 -8.45
C SER A 253 14.33 4.12 -8.02
N LEU A 254 14.99 5.27 -8.16
CA LEU A 254 16.39 5.45 -7.85
C LEU A 254 16.61 5.60 -6.34
N PHE A 255 17.56 4.82 -5.82
CA PHE A 255 18.10 4.99 -4.49
C PHE A 255 19.37 5.83 -4.56
N ILE A 256 19.52 6.77 -3.63
CA ILE A 256 20.76 7.52 -3.40
C ILE A 256 21.09 7.41 -1.92
N LEU A 257 22.27 6.86 -1.63
CA LEU A 257 22.73 6.62 -0.27
C LEU A 257 23.89 7.59 0.05
N PRO A 258 23.80 8.42 1.10
CA PRO A 258 24.87 9.33 1.51
C PRO A 258 26.19 8.61 1.80
N SER A 259 27.27 9.37 1.93
CA SER A 259 28.56 8.82 2.36
C SER A 259 28.43 8.05 3.69
N ASN A 260 29.24 7.00 3.87
CA ASN A 260 29.35 6.26 5.14
C ASN A 260 28.00 5.85 5.78
N SER A 261 27.01 5.52 4.96
CA SER A 261 25.68 5.15 5.44
C SER A 261 25.30 3.75 4.95
N ARG A 262 24.29 3.15 5.57
CA ARG A 262 23.83 1.81 5.19
C ARG A 262 22.31 1.68 5.23
N ILE A 263 21.79 0.83 4.36
CA ILE A 263 20.43 0.32 4.40
C ILE A 263 20.44 -1.04 5.10
N GLU A 264 19.50 -1.23 6.01
CA GLU A 264 19.08 -2.53 6.50
C GLU A 264 17.66 -2.79 5.99
N LEU A 265 17.51 -3.79 5.14
CA LEU A 265 16.22 -4.33 4.74
C LEU A 265 15.97 -5.61 5.52
N ILE A 266 15.00 -5.54 6.43
CA ILE A 266 14.64 -6.64 7.30
C ILE A 266 13.43 -7.37 6.72
N MET A 267 13.65 -8.61 6.30
CA MET A 267 12.69 -9.51 5.65
C MET A 267 11.96 -10.40 6.68
N ASP A 268 11.50 -9.79 7.76
CA ASP A 268 10.61 -10.39 8.75
C ASP A 268 9.28 -9.66 8.72
N VAL A 269 8.14 -10.34 8.85
CA VAL A 269 6.83 -9.73 8.65
C VAL A 269 6.43 -8.91 9.89
N PRO A 270 6.14 -7.59 9.76
CA PRO A 270 6.15 -6.78 8.54
C PRO A 270 7.56 -6.30 8.17
N TYR A 271 7.88 -6.29 6.87
CA TYR A 271 9.19 -5.88 6.37
C TYR A 271 9.54 -4.45 6.81
N LYS A 272 10.83 -4.20 7.02
CA LYS A 272 11.32 -2.89 7.45
C LYS A 272 12.51 -2.44 6.64
N LEU A 273 12.53 -1.17 6.27
CA LEU A 273 13.72 -0.52 5.70
C LEU A 273 14.21 0.55 6.66
N VAL A 274 15.46 0.42 7.09
CA VAL A 274 16.11 1.35 8.02
C VAL A 274 17.39 1.86 7.38
N ILE A 275 17.53 3.17 7.30
CA ILE A 275 18.78 3.84 6.93
C ILE A 275 19.51 4.19 8.21
N HIS A 276 20.75 3.72 8.34
CA HIS A 276 21.66 4.14 9.41
C HIS A 276 22.64 5.16 8.85
N LEU A 277 22.78 6.28 9.57
CA LEU A 277 23.69 7.36 9.25
C LEU A 277 24.78 7.43 10.33
N SER A 278 26.03 7.52 9.89
CA SER A 278 27.17 7.76 10.78
C SER A 278 27.40 9.27 10.97
N PRO A 279 28.23 9.70 11.94
CA PRO A 279 28.64 11.11 12.06
C PRO A 279 29.31 11.70 10.81
N GLU A 280 29.88 10.83 9.97
CA GLU A 280 30.52 11.16 8.70
C GLU A 280 29.55 11.14 7.51
N SER A 281 28.27 10.78 7.72
CA SER A 281 27.27 10.78 6.66
C SER A 281 26.88 12.17 6.22
N LYS A 282 27.07 12.44 4.93
CA LYS A 282 26.74 13.69 4.25
C LYS A 282 26.32 13.40 2.82
N GLY A 283 25.48 14.27 2.28
CA GLY A 283 25.03 14.17 0.90
C GLY A 283 23.54 13.89 0.80
N GLU A 284 23.11 13.60 -0.41
CA GLU A 284 21.72 13.33 -0.73
C GLU A 284 21.31 11.92 -0.25
N LEU A 285 20.17 11.84 0.41
CA LEU A 285 19.45 10.61 0.70
C LEU A 285 18.17 10.61 -0.11
N GLN A 286 18.07 9.71 -1.07
CA GLN A 286 16.86 9.51 -1.85
C GLN A 286 16.41 8.07 -1.76
N ILE A 287 15.19 7.84 -1.28
CA ILE A 287 14.62 6.50 -1.12
C ILE A 287 13.17 6.55 -1.64
N PRO A 288 12.74 5.63 -2.52
CA PRO A 288 11.40 5.65 -3.13
C PRO A 288 10.29 5.11 -2.20
N PHE A 289 10.39 5.41 -0.91
CA PHE A 289 9.46 4.98 0.13
C PHE A 289 9.10 6.18 1.03
N VAL A 290 8.01 6.06 1.80
CA VAL A 290 7.62 7.06 2.79
C VAL A 290 8.51 6.95 4.03
N PRO A 291 9.38 7.94 4.32
CA PRO A 291 10.03 8.02 5.62
C PRO A 291 8.99 8.37 6.68
N TYR A 292 8.89 7.57 7.74
CA TYR A 292 7.85 7.79 8.76
C TYR A 292 8.42 8.13 10.13
N LYS A 293 9.68 7.76 10.41
CA LYS A 293 10.30 7.98 11.71
C LYS A 293 11.79 8.21 11.59
N ALA A 294 12.33 9.08 12.43
CA ALA A 294 13.77 9.20 12.59
C ALA A 294 14.19 9.45 14.03
N SER A 295 15.48 9.24 14.28
CA SER A 295 16.09 9.38 15.59
C SER A 295 17.59 9.66 15.48
N GLY A 296 18.22 10.13 16.56
CA GLY A 296 19.67 10.15 16.71
C GLY A 296 20.38 11.47 16.37
N ASN A 297 19.67 12.60 16.35
CA ASN A 297 20.18 13.95 16.05
C ASN A 297 20.62 14.08 14.59
N ILE A 298 19.63 14.27 13.70
CA ILE A 298 19.85 14.44 12.26
C ILE A 298 19.51 15.87 11.88
N ASP A 299 20.43 16.54 11.19
CA ASP A 299 20.19 17.81 10.51
C ASP A 299 20.18 17.57 9.00
N PHE A 300 19.11 18.00 8.33
CA PHE A 300 18.97 17.86 6.89
C PHE A 300 18.33 19.10 6.27
N ILE A 301 18.62 19.35 4.99
CA ILE A 301 17.99 20.41 4.22
C ILE A 301 16.88 19.80 3.37
N GLU A 302 15.73 20.46 3.41
CA GLU A 302 14.54 20.11 2.65
C GLU A 302 13.87 21.38 2.15
N ASN A 303 13.54 21.43 0.86
CA ASN A 303 12.95 22.62 0.22
C ASN A 303 13.73 23.92 0.54
N GLY A 304 15.05 23.81 0.71
CA GLY A 304 15.95 24.92 1.06
C GLY A 304 15.99 25.30 2.55
N ASN A 305 15.21 24.64 3.40
CA ASN A 305 15.14 24.90 4.83
C ASN A 305 15.88 23.83 5.63
N LEU A 306 16.62 24.24 6.65
CA LEU A 306 17.27 23.34 7.60
C LEU A 306 16.23 22.80 8.58
N GLN A 307 16.16 21.48 8.70
CA GLN A 307 15.34 20.73 9.65
C GLN A 307 16.25 19.95 10.60
N SER A 308 15.82 19.79 11.85
CA SER A 308 16.58 19.07 12.88
C SER A 308 15.68 18.07 13.63
N VAL A 309 16.15 16.84 13.80
CA VAL A 309 15.45 15.75 14.49
C VAL A 309 16.26 15.32 15.71
N ASN A 310 15.87 15.84 16.88
CA ASN A 310 16.63 15.65 18.13
C ASN A 310 16.19 14.44 18.97
N SER A 311 15.05 13.81 18.64
CA SER A 311 14.47 12.68 19.36
C SER A 311 13.73 11.73 18.40
N ASN A 312 13.22 10.61 18.90
CA ASN A 312 12.32 9.72 18.14
C ASN A 312 11.07 10.51 17.73
N ASN A 313 11.08 11.04 16.51
CA ASN A 313 9.99 11.84 15.99
C ASN A 313 9.45 11.18 14.72
N TYR A 314 8.14 11.27 14.55
CA TYR A 314 7.55 11.06 13.24
C TYR A 314 8.09 12.12 12.30
N LEU A 315 8.60 11.68 11.16
CA LEU A 315 9.18 12.57 10.19
C LEU A 315 8.07 13.16 9.31
N PHE A 316 8.18 14.48 9.09
CA PHE A 316 7.39 15.29 8.16
C PHE A 316 5.92 15.53 8.52
N SER A 317 5.42 16.70 8.11
CA SER A 317 3.99 16.95 8.03
C SER A 317 3.45 16.21 6.81
N ASN A 318 2.33 15.49 6.96
CA ASN A 318 1.69 14.68 5.91
C ASN A 318 1.32 15.45 4.61
N ASN A 319 1.55 16.76 4.56
CA ASN A 319 1.14 17.67 3.49
C ASN A 319 1.98 17.57 2.22
N GLU A 320 3.23 17.09 2.30
CA GLU A 320 4.11 16.90 1.12
C GLU A 320 4.80 15.53 1.17
N PHE A 321 5.17 15.01 0.00
CA PHE A 321 5.97 13.79 -0.08
C PHE A 321 7.46 14.11 -0.06
N HIS A 322 8.14 13.60 0.96
CA HIS A 322 9.52 13.90 1.25
C HIS A 322 10.37 12.67 0.97
N ASN A 323 10.94 12.58 -0.22
CA ASN A 323 11.77 11.42 -0.61
C ASN A 323 13.21 11.78 -0.93
N ASN A 324 13.59 13.05 -0.80
CA ASN A 324 14.92 13.55 -1.04
C ASN A 324 15.33 14.47 0.12
N LEU A 325 16.31 14.02 0.90
CA LEU A 325 16.82 14.73 2.07
C LEU A 325 18.30 15.00 1.87
N GLN A 326 18.72 16.26 1.96
CA GLN A 326 20.13 16.60 1.94
C GLN A 326 20.68 16.50 3.36
N ILE A 327 21.33 15.39 3.71
CA ILE A 327 21.92 15.17 5.02
C ILE A 327 23.12 16.10 5.22
N VAL A 328 23.05 16.94 6.26
CA VAL A 328 24.09 17.89 6.65
C VAL A 328 24.92 17.33 7.80
N LYS A 329 24.23 16.73 8.78
CA LYS A 329 24.84 16.18 9.99
C LYS A 329 24.00 15.04 10.55
N ALA A 330 24.67 14.04 11.12
CA ALA A 330 24.05 12.95 11.86
C ALA A 330 24.83 12.67 13.15
N GLY A 331 24.15 12.21 14.21
CA GLY A 331 24.77 11.64 15.40
C GLY A 331 25.06 10.14 15.27
N GLN A 332 25.79 9.57 16.24
CA GLN A 332 26.29 8.18 16.22
C GLN A 332 25.24 7.07 16.11
N LYS A 333 23.98 7.36 16.42
CA LYS A 333 22.85 6.39 16.37
C LYS A 333 21.73 6.92 15.50
N SER A 334 22.09 7.68 14.47
CA SER A 334 21.11 8.28 13.57
C SER A 334 20.51 7.23 12.68
N LYS A 335 19.17 7.20 12.65
CA LYS A 335 18.46 6.34 11.72
C LYS A 335 17.17 6.97 11.21
N ILE A 336 16.79 6.57 10.01
CA ILE A 336 15.54 6.92 9.35
C ILE A 336 14.85 5.61 8.95
N GLU A 337 13.61 5.44 9.39
CA GLU A 337 12.80 4.26 9.11
C GLU A 337 11.74 4.60 8.06
N TYR A 338 11.56 3.68 7.11
CA TYR A 338 10.66 3.82 5.97
C TYR A 338 9.55 2.78 6.01
N LEU A 339 8.37 3.17 5.53
CA LEU A 339 7.25 2.24 5.37
C LEU A 339 7.52 1.28 4.21
N ILE A 340 7.28 -0.01 4.44
CA ILE A 340 7.17 -1.02 3.40
C ILE A 340 5.77 -1.59 3.47
N ASN A 341 5.14 -1.78 2.32
CA ASN A 341 3.83 -2.40 2.27
C ASN A 341 3.92 -3.85 2.81
N PRO A 342 3.19 -4.17 3.88
CA PRO A 342 3.26 -5.50 4.51
C PRO A 342 2.69 -6.63 3.65
N LYS A 343 1.88 -6.32 2.62
CA LYS A 343 1.32 -7.33 1.69
C LYS A 343 2.34 -7.84 0.67
N LEU A 344 3.55 -7.26 0.63
CA LEU A 344 4.60 -7.69 -0.29
C LEU A 344 5.26 -9.02 0.08
N ASP A 345 4.98 -9.58 1.27
CA ASP A 345 5.60 -10.82 1.73
C ASP A 345 5.29 -12.02 0.82
N GLU A 346 4.13 -12.02 0.16
CA GLU A 346 3.76 -13.07 -0.80
C GLU A 346 4.67 -13.11 -2.05
N PHE A 347 5.44 -12.04 -2.31
CA PHE A 347 6.21 -11.87 -3.54
C PHE A 347 7.72 -12.10 -3.37
N VAL A 348 8.25 -12.17 -2.14
CA VAL A 348 9.70 -12.35 -1.90
C VAL A 348 9.99 -13.84 -1.69
N THR A 349 9.86 -14.65 -2.74
CA THR A 349 10.06 -16.11 -2.66
C THR A 349 11.47 -16.57 -3.05
N SER A 350 12.29 -15.67 -3.59
CA SER A 350 13.66 -16.00 -4.01
C SER A 350 14.71 -15.23 -3.21
N ASN A 351 15.79 -15.90 -2.86
CA ASN A 351 16.80 -15.32 -1.97
C ASN A 351 17.92 -14.64 -2.76
N ARG A 352 17.56 -13.65 -3.60
CA ARG A 352 18.52 -12.91 -4.43
C ARG A 352 18.35 -11.42 -4.28
N LEU A 353 19.47 -10.72 -4.15
CA LEU A 353 19.58 -9.27 -4.16
C LEU A 353 20.40 -8.88 -5.39
N TYR A 354 19.84 -8.04 -6.26
CA TYR A 354 20.50 -7.46 -7.42
C TYR A 354 20.60 -5.95 -7.25
N ILE A 355 21.78 -5.42 -7.52
CA ILE A 355 22.08 -3.98 -7.48
C ILE A 355 22.79 -3.57 -8.76
N ASN A 356 22.32 -2.46 -9.34
CA ASN A 356 22.99 -1.77 -10.42
C ASN A 356 23.33 -0.35 -9.96
N SER A 357 24.62 -0.05 -9.75
CA SER A 357 25.08 1.13 -9.02
C SER A 357 26.10 1.94 -9.81
N THR A 358 26.24 3.22 -9.43
CA THR A 358 27.26 4.12 -10.00
C THR A 358 28.67 3.80 -9.50
N ASP A 359 28.79 3.20 -8.33
CA ASP A 359 30.04 2.71 -7.74
C ASP A 359 29.78 1.48 -6.85
N SER A 360 30.83 0.80 -6.38
CA SER A 360 30.69 -0.44 -5.60
C SER A 360 30.09 -0.18 -4.23
N LEU A 361 29.13 -1.00 -3.84
CA LEU A 361 28.54 -1.04 -2.51
C LEU A 361 28.99 -2.31 -1.78
N LYS A 362 29.03 -2.30 -0.45
CA LYS A 362 29.25 -3.53 0.32
C LYS A 362 27.91 -4.19 0.60
N LEU A 363 27.79 -5.46 0.25
CA LEU A 363 26.57 -6.25 0.41
C LEU A 363 26.84 -7.42 1.34
N PHE A 364 25.97 -7.61 2.33
CA PHE A 364 26.05 -8.74 3.25
C PHE A 364 24.68 -9.03 3.88
N THR A 365 24.60 -10.14 4.58
CA THR A 365 23.37 -10.60 5.24
C THR A 365 23.62 -11.00 6.68
N GLU A 366 22.63 -10.81 7.53
CA GLU A 366 22.66 -11.24 8.92
C GLU A 366 21.44 -12.11 9.26
N ARG A 367 21.60 -12.95 10.28
CA ARG A 367 20.48 -13.67 10.90
C ARG A 367 19.78 -12.73 11.88
N LEU A 368 18.46 -12.81 11.93
CA LEU A 368 17.70 -12.13 12.96
C LEU A 368 18.05 -12.74 14.33
N SER A 369 18.60 -11.95 15.24
CA SER A 369 18.91 -12.43 16.59
C SER A 369 17.67 -12.52 17.48
N GLU A 370 16.66 -11.69 17.22
CA GLU A 370 15.38 -11.64 17.95
C GLU A 370 14.24 -11.25 16.99
N PRO A 371 13.02 -11.81 17.14
CA PRO A 371 11.85 -11.37 16.38
C PRO A 371 11.60 -9.89 16.64
N ILE A 372 11.36 -9.12 15.58
CA ILE A 372 11.27 -7.67 15.73
C ILE A 372 9.87 -7.29 16.20
N GLN A 373 9.79 -6.42 17.22
CA GLN A 373 8.53 -5.78 17.59
C GLN A 373 7.97 -4.97 16.41
N ASN A 374 6.74 -5.28 16.00
CA ASN A 374 6.08 -4.77 14.80
C ASN A 374 6.04 -3.23 14.72
N VAL A 375 6.18 -2.69 13.51
CA VAL A 375 5.95 -1.26 13.24
C VAL A 375 4.46 -1.00 13.07
N LEU A 376 3.98 -0.01 13.82
CA LEU A 376 2.58 0.37 14.05
C LEU A 376 2.01 1.30 12.95
N PHE A 377 1.93 0.85 11.70
CA PHE A 377 1.00 1.48 10.74
C PHE A 377 0.22 0.40 10.00
N GLY A 378 -1.10 0.41 10.13
CA GLY A 378 -1.96 -0.61 9.51
C GLY A 378 -1.92 -1.99 10.17
N GLU A 379 -1.35 -2.15 11.37
CA GLU A 379 -1.33 -3.45 12.06
C GLU A 379 -2.75 -3.98 12.28
N VAL A 380 -3.70 -3.12 12.60
CA VAL A 380 -5.11 -3.48 12.78
C VAL A 380 -5.70 -4.09 11.50
N GLY A 381 -5.62 -3.36 10.38
CA GLY A 381 -6.16 -3.81 9.09
C GLY A 381 -5.47 -5.06 8.54
N LEU A 382 -4.13 -5.07 8.55
CA LEU A 382 -3.36 -6.23 8.12
C LEU A 382 -3.61 -7.46 9.00
N TYR A 383 -3.63 -7.27 10.32
CA TYR A 383 -3.94 -8.32 11.27
C TYR A 383 -5.29 -8.95 10.94
N PHE A 384 -6.32 -8.13 10.75
CA PHE A 384 -7.63 -8.63 10.41
C PHE A 384 -7.71 -9.26 9.04
N ASP A 385 -7.02 -8.74 8.03
CA ASP A 385 -6.95 -9.39 6.71
C ASP A 385 -6.31 -10.77 6.77
N ILE A 386 -5.23 -10.93 7.56
CA ILE A 386 -4.57 -12.24 7.75
C ILE A 386 -5.53 -13.20 8.45
N ILE A 387 -6.21 -12.74 9.50
CA ILE A 387 -7.24 -13.52 10.20
C ILE A 387 -8.36 -13.92 9.22
N LEU A 388 -8.89 -13.00 8.42
CA LEU A 388 -9.95 -13.28 7.46
C LEU A 388 -9.52 -14.27 6.37
N LYS A 389 -8.26 -14.20 5.92
CA LYS A 389 -7.70 -15.13 4.93
C LYS A 389 -7.52 -16.53 5.51
N ASN A 390 -6.92 -16.62 6.70
CA ASN A 390 -6.61 -17.88 7.36
C ASN A 390 -7.87 -18.63 7.80
N TYR A 391 -8.92 -17.89 8.16
CA TYR A 391 -10.18 -18.45 8.67
C TYR A 391 -11.35 -18.29 7.68
N SER A 392 -11.05 -18.34 6.38
CA SER A 392 -12.06 -18.12 5.33
C SER A 392 -13.12 -19.24 5.25
N SER A 393 -12.74 -20.48 5.58
CA SER A 393 -13.65 -21.63 5.68
C SER A 393 -14.66 -21.48 6.81
N GLU A 394 -14.19 -21.04 7.97
CA GLU A 394 -14.96 -20.85 9.20
C GLU A 394 -15.94 -19.69 9.01
N LEU A 395 -15.52 -18.62 8.32
CA LEU A 395 -16.43 -17.54 7.92
C LEU A 395 -17.56 -18.04 7.03
N GLU A 396 -17.28 -18.93 6.08
CA GLU A 396 -18.31 -19.52 5.22
C GLU A 396 -19.29 -20.37 6.04
N GLU A 397 -18.80 -21.17 6.99
CA GLU A 397 -19.64 -21.95 7.89
C GLU A 397 -20.52 -21.06 8.78
N TRP A 398 -19.92 -20.08 9.45
CA TRP A 398 -20.62 -19.18 10.37
C TRP A 398 -21.64 -18.32 9.62
N SER A 399 -21.38 -17.96 8.36
CA SER A 399 -22.34 -17.20 7.55
C SER A 399 -23.67 -17.93 7.31
N LYS A 400 -23.72 -19.26 7.53
CA LYS A 400 -24.93 -20.08 7.39
C LYS A 400 -25.82 -20.03 8.65
N LEU A 401 -25.32 -19.48 9.76
CA LEU A 401 -26.05 -19.36 11.02
C LEU A 401 -26.91 -18.08 11.05
N GLU A 402 -28.15 -18.20 11.52
CA GLU A 402 -29.02 -17.03 11.74
C GLU A 402 -28.60 -16.30 13.02
N ILE A 403 -27.91 -15.16 12.88
CA ILE A 403 -27.39 -14.40 14.04
C ILE A 403 -28.46 -13.96 15.05
N ASP A 404 -29.69 -13.77 14.62
CA ASP A 404 -30.79 -13.40 15.53
C ASP A 404 -31.17 -14.54 16.47
N ASN A 405 -30.81 -15.78 16.12
CA ASN A 405 -31.00 -16.97 16.95
C ASN A 405 -29.79 -17.28 17.84
N LEU A 406 -28.63 -16.66 17.58
CA LEU A 406 -27.42 -16.89 18.37
C LEU A 406 -27.53 -16.22 19.74
N VAL A 407 -27.37 -17.02 20.79
CA VAL A 407 -27.24 -16.60 22.18
C VAL A 407 -25.77 -16.59 22.61
N TYR A 408 -25.51 -16.08 23.82
CA TYR A 408 -24.15 -16.03 24.37
C TYR A 408 -23.42 -17.37 24.31
N ASN A 409 -24.11 -18.46 24.66
CA ASN A 409 -23.51 -19.79 24.68
C ASN A 409 -23.04 -20.21 23.29
N ASP A 410 -23.76 -19.86 22.22
CA ASP A 410 -23.33 -20.20 20.86
C ASP A 410 -22.03 -19.48 20.51
N PHE A 411 -21.88 -18.20 20.90
CA PHE A 411 -20.64 -17.47 20.68
C PHE A 411 -19.50 -17.96 21.57
N GLU A 412 -19.78 -18.40 22.79
CA GLU A 412 -18.78 -19.01 23.67
C GLU A 412 -18.28 -20.35 23.10
N ASP A 413 -19.20 -21.19 22.60
CA ASP A 413 -18.88 -22.47 21.95
C ASP A 413 -18.07 -22.26 20.67
N MET A 414 -18.46 -21.29 19.84
CA MET A 414 -17.67 -20.89 18.66
C MET A 414 -16.27 -20.41 19.05
N PHE A 415 -16.16 -19.65 20.15
CA PHE A 415 -14.86 -19.15 20.61
C PHE A 415 -13.98 -20.28 21.15
N LEU A 416 -14.57 -21.22 21.89
CA LEU A 416 -13.88 -22.41 22.38
C LEU A 416 -13.34 -23.24 21.21
N SER A 417 -14.18 -23.52 20.20
CA SER A 417 -13.75 -24.22 18.98
C SER A 417 -12.60 -23.49 18.30
N PHE A 418 -12.69 -22.17 18.15
CA PHE A 418 -11.65 -21.33 17.57
C PHE A 418 -10.31 -21.40 18.34
N LEU A 419 -10.36 -21.52 19.67
CA LEU A 419 -9.15 -21.67 20.49
C LEU A 419 -8.58 -23.10 20.41
N GLU A 420 -9.43 -24.11 20.36
CA GLU A 420 -9.03 -25.53 20.34
C GLU A 420 -8.34 -25.95 19.03
N GLU A 421 -8.56 -25.21 17.94
CA GLU A 421 -7.82 -25.38 16.69
C GLU A 421 -6.34 -24.99 16.79
N ASP A 422 -5.97 -24.17 17.77
CA ASP A 422 -4.60 -23.68 17.96
C ASP A 422 -3.81 -24.63 18.87
N SER A 423 -2.97 -25.49 18.30
CA SER A 423 -2.19 -26.47 19.09
C SER A 423 -1.21 -25.83 20.08
N ASP A 424 -0.91 -24.54 19.92
CA ASP A 424 0.05 -23.81 20.76
C ASP A 424 -0.60 -23.15 21.98
N ILE A 425 -1.94 -23.16 22.08
CA ILE A 425 -2.65 -22.59 23.23
C ILE A 425 -2.78 -23.59 24.38
N THR A 426 -2.34 -23.18 25.57
CA THR A 426 -2.50 -23.98 26.79
C THR A 426 -3.91 -23.87 27.35
N SER A 427 -4.35 -24.88 28.11
CA SER A 427 -5.65 -24.84 28.80
C SER A 427 -5.82 -23.63 29.73
N GLU A 428 -4.72 -23.09 30.27
CA GLU A 428 -4.76 -21.89 31.09
C GLU A 428 -4.96 -20.61 30.26
N GLN A 429 -4.33 -20.53 29.08
CA GLN A 429 -4.61 -19.46 28.12
C GLN A 429 -6.04 -19.54 27.59
N ILE A 430 -6.59 -20.73 27.34
CA ILE A 430 -8.00 -20.90 26.96
C ILE A 430 -8.92 -20.29 28.03
N LYS A 431 -8.75 -20.68 29.30
CA LYS A 431 -9.56 -20.13 30.40
C LYS A 431 -9.45 -18.62 30.51
N LYS A 432 -8.23 -18.09 30.41
CA LYS A 432 -7.97 -16.65 30.42
C LYS A 432 -8.70 -15.95 29.27
N ASN A 433 -8.58 -16.48 28.06
CA ASN A 433 -9.18 -15.90 26.87
C ASN A 433 -10.71 -15.94 26.94
N VAL A 434 -11.31 -17.06 27.37
CA VAL A 434 -12.76 -17.18 27.59
C VAL A 434 -13.25 -16.14 28.61
N MET A 435 -12.51 -15.93 29.69
CA MET A 435 -12.85 -14.88 30.67
C MET A 435 -12.79 -13.47 30.06
N VAL A 436 -11.79 -13.18 29.23
CA VAL A 436 -11.69 -11.90 28.50
C VAL A 436 -12.86 -11.76 27.53
N PHE A 437 -13.17 -12.80 26.76
CA PHE A 437 -14.30 -12.83 25.83
C PHE A 437 -15.61 -12.53 26.54
N ARG A 438 -15.89 -13.21 27.65
CA ARG A 438 -17.07 -12.96 28.47
C ARG A 438 -17.18 -11.51 28.90
N ASN A 439 -16.10 -10.92 29.42
CA ASN A 439 -16.09 -9.53 29.86
C ASN A 439 -16.32 -8.55 28.70
N VAL A 440 -15.70 -8.80 27.54
CA VAL A 440 -15.86 -7.95 26.37
C VAL A 440 -17.26 -8.08 25.77
N TYR A 441 -17.78 -9.30 25.64
CA TYR A 441 -19.11 -9.57 25.13
C TYR A 441 -20.19 -8.92 26.00
N LEU A 442 -20.08 -9.06 27.33
CA LEU A 442 -20.99 -8.39 28.27
C LEU A 442 -20.96 -6.87 28.10
N SER A 443 -19.78 -6.28 27.85
CA SER A 443 -19.68 -4.84 27.59
C SER A 443 -20.39 -4.38 26.31
N PHE A 444 -20.62 -5.28 25.34
CA PHE A 444 -21.45 -5.00 24.17
C PHE A 444 -22.94 -5.20 24.45
N CYS A 445 -23.31 -6.18 25.29
CA CYS A 445 -24.71 -6.40 25.69
C CYS A 445 -25.30 -5.21 26.44
N ASP A 446 -24.48 -4.49 27.21
CA ASP A 446 -24.90 -3.30 27.95
C ASP A 446 -25.17 -2.08 27.04
N ASP A 447 -24.85 -2.17 25.74
CA ASP A 447 -25.00 -1.11 24.76
C ASP A 447 -25.71 -1.65 23.50
N GLU A 448 -27.04 -1.49 23.45
CA GLU A 448 -27.88 -1.97 22.35
C GLU A 448 -27.41 -1.48 20.97
N LYS A 449 -26.85 -0.26 20.90
CA LYS A 449 -26.31 0.29 19.64
C LYS A 449 -25.05 -0.44 19.22
N LYS A 450 -24.12 -0.71 20.15
CA LYS A 450 -22.92 -1.52 19.89
C LYS A 450 -23.27 -2.94 19.52
N MET A 451 -24.19 -3.58 20.24
CA MET A 451 -24.64 -4.94 19.93
C MET A 451 -25.25 -5.01 18.53
N LYS A 452 -26.09 -4.04 18.15
CA LYS A 452 -26.65 -3.96 16.80
C LYS A 452 -25.57 -3.78 15.72
N LYS A 453 -24.56 -2.92 15.96
CA LYS A 453 -23.41 -2.75 15.05
C LYS A 453 -22.61 -4.04 14.92
N TYR A 454 -22.40 -4.73 16.04
CA TYR A 454 -21.67 -5.98 16.11
C TYR A 454 -22.39 -7.11 15.36
N LYS A 455 -23.71 -7.27 15.56
CA LYS A 455 -24.53 -8.24 14.82
C LYS A 455 -24.59 -7.95 13.32
N ARG A 456 -24.61 -6.68 12.91
CA ARG A 456 -24.60 -6.29 11.48
C ARG A 456 -23.33 -6.70 10.74
N ALA A 457 -22.21 -6.81 11.45
CA ALA A 457 -20.91 -7.16 10.89
C ALA A 457 -20.57 -8.65 11.04
N TYR A 458 -21.50 -9.47 11.50
CA TYR A 458 -21.33 -10.93 11.57
C TYR A 458 -21.23 -11.57 10.18
N PRO A 459 -20.44 -12.66 10.00
CA PRO A 459 -19.61 -13.34 11.00
C PRO A 459 -18.24 -12.70 11.27
N VAL A 460 -17.86 -11.70 10.46
CA VAL A 460 -16.56 -11.04 10.52
C VAL A 460 -16.27 -10.46 11.90
N SER A 461 -17.18 -9.67 12.47
CA SER A 461 -16.99 -9.04 13.79
C SER A 461 -16.69 -10.04 14.91
N MET A 462 -17.30 -11.23 14.88
CA MET A 462 -17.04 -12.30 15.83
C MET A 462 -15.63 -12.85 15.70
N LEU A 463 -15.23 -13.21 14.48
CA LEU A 463 -13.90 -13.73 14.22
C LEU A 463 -12.82 -12.73 14.62
N LEU A 464 -13.00 -11.45 14.27
CA LEU A 464 -12.03 -10.40 14.60
C LEU A 464 -11.95 -10.18 16.12
N LEU A 465 -13.07 -10.29 16.84
CA LEU A 465 -13.06 -10.24 18.30
C LEU A 465 -12.31 -11.43 18.89
N PHE A 466 -12.62 -12.65 18.43
CA PHE A 466 -11.98 -13.88 18.90
C PHE A 466 -10.47 -13.85 18.71
N ALA A 467 -10.02 -13.53 17.50
CA ALA A 467 -8.62 -13.38 17.19
C ALA A 467 -7.98 -12.31 18.10
N SER A 468 -8.61 -11.14 18.22
CA SER A 468 -8.08 -10.05 19.05
C SER A 468 -7.94 -10.45 20.52
N ILE A 469 -8.81 -11.31 21.03
CA ILE A 469 -8.70 -11.83 22.40
C ILE A 469 -7.59 -12.88 22.46
N LYS A 470 -7.57 -13.83 21.52
CA LYS A 470 -6.55 -14.90 21.44
C LYS A 470 -5.14 -14.31 21.47
N ASP A 471 -4.93 -13.25 20.68
CA ASP A 471 -3.62 -12.65 20.46
C ASP A 471 -3.34 -11.47 21.42
N ASN A 472 -4.23 -11.22 22.39
CA ASN A 472 -4.12 -10.11 23.34
C ASN A 472 -4.02 -8.73 22.66
N LYS A 473 -4.76 -8.54 21.57
CA LYS A 473 -4.85 -7.35 20.70
C LYS A 473 -6.22 -6.68 20.76
N LEU A 474 -6.88 -6.68 21.91
CA LEU A 474 -8.23 -6.13 22.06
C LEU A 474 -8.34 -4.64 21.65
N ASP A 475 -7.25 -3.88 21.78
CA ASP A 475 -7.23 -2.47 21.35
C ASP A 475 -7.33 -2.33 19.83
N TYR A 476 -7.00 -3.37 19.06
CA TYR A 476 -7.19 -3.37 17.60
C TYR A 476 -8.67 -3.50 17.28
N PHE A 477 -9.35 -4.39 17.97
CA PHE A 477 -10.80 -4.52 17.86
C PHE A 477 -11.51 -3.21 18.24
N LYS A 478 -11.07 -2.54 19.31
CA LYS A 478 -11.63 -1.24 19.72
C LYS A 478 -11.37 -0.15 18.67
N SER A 479 -10.22 -0.16 18.02
CA SER A 479 -9.92 0.82 16.97
C SER A 479 -10.86 0.66 15.76
N LEU A 480 -11.22 -0.57 15.37
CA LEU A 480 -12.21 -0.83 14.33
C LEU A 480 -13.61 -0.31 14.69
N THR A 481 -14.05 -0.54 15.92
CA THR A 481 -15.41 -0.13 16.33
C THR A 481 -15.59 1.38 16.40
N ASN A 482 -14.47 2.12 16.57
CA ASN A 482 -14.40 3.58 16.54
C ASN A 482 -14.16 4.17 15.13
N MET A 483 -13.77 3.39 14.12
CA MET A 483 -13.45 3.86 12.76
C MET A 483 -14.66 3.94 11.81
N HIS A 484 -15.88 3.75 12.31
CA HIS A 484 -17.11 3.84 11.52
C HIS A 484 -18.15 4.69 12.23
N ASP A 485 -17.80 5.96 12.45
CA ASP A 485 -18.74 7.08 12.54
C ASP A 485 -18.54 7.99 11.33
#